data_AF-A0A918GDP3-F1
#
_entry.id   AF-A0A918GDP3-F1
#
_cell.length_a   1.000
_cell.length_b   1.000
_cell.length_c   1.000
_cell.angle_alpha   90.00
_cell.angle_beta   90.00
_cell.angle_gamma   90.00
#
_symmetry.space_group_name_H-M   'P 1'
#
loop_
_entity.id
_entity.type
_entity.pdbx_description
1 polymer ?
#
loop_
_entity_poly.entity_id
_entity_poly.type
_entity_poly.pdbx_seq_one_letter_code
_entity_poly.pdbx_strand_id
1 'polypeptide(L)'
;MPVRRRTAIFTSVTPPPLPELSNLAAGGTLPGILRQLSSLGGCTHPIRLDGHRTEYDVDTATGEIGRVLHQLNSGDLPAGQLLVRCNNRRTTRCPACSEVYRRDTFQLITAGLRGGKGTPEHVATHPRVFATFTAPGFGPVHNRRTDGRPCRCGIRHDQDDEALGTPLDPDTYD
;
A
#
# COMPACT_ATOMS: atom_id res chain seq x y z
N MET A 1 27.76 26.89 2.22
CA MET A 1 26.90 25.94 1.50
C MET A 1 27.71 24.73 1.07
N PRO A 2 27.48 23.52 1.60
CA PRO A 2 28.03 22.31 1.01
C PRO A 2 26.95 21.54 0.22
N VAL A 3 27.25 21.28 -1.05
CA VAL A 3 26.44 20.45 -1.95
C VAL A 3 26.54 19.00 -1.49
N ARG A 4 25.47 18.46 -0.90
CA ARG A 4 25.35 17.03 -0.57
C ARG A 4 25.31 16.23 -1.87
N ARG A 5 26.42 15.56 -2.20
CA ARG A 5 26.48 14.54 -3.25
C ARG A 5 25.52 13.41 -2.89
N ARG A 6 24.50 13.19 -3.72
CA ARG A 6 23.61 12.02 -3.63
C ARG A 6 24.35 10.82 -4.19
N THR A 7 24.79 9.92 -3.32
CA THR A 7 25.24 8.59 -3.72
C THR A 7 24.04 7.82 -4.25
N ALA A 8 24.02 7.55 -5.56
CA ALA A 8 23.05 6.64 -6.15
C ALA A 8 23.35 5.23 -5.63
N ILE A 9 22.43 4.68 -4.83
CA ILE A 9 22.45 3.26 -4.50
C ILE A 9 21.94 2.54 -5.75
N PHE A 10 22.87 2.11 -6.61
CA PHE A 10 22.57 1.13 -7.63
C PHE A 10 22.31 -0.20 -6.91
N THR A 11 21.03 -0.52 -6.68
CA THR A 11 20.65 -1.90 -6.41
C THR A 11 20.89 -2.67 -7.70
N SER A 12 21.95 -3.49 -7.73
CA SER A 12 22.16 -4.48 -8.77
C SER A 12 20.98 -5.46 -8.73
N VAL A 13 19.96 -5.22 -9.55
CA VAL A 13 19.01 -6.26 -9.90
C VAL A 13 19.82 -7.26 -10.71
N THR A 14 20.11 -8.42 -10.13
CA THR A 14 20.72 -9.52 -10.88
C THR A 14 19.79 -9.80 -12.06
N PRO A 15 20.22 -9.60 -13.31
CA PRO A 15 19.38 -9.95 -14.45
C PRO A 15 19.07 -11.46 -14.34
N PRO A 16 17.84 -11.90 -14.64
CA PRO A 16 17.55 -13.32 -14.70
C PRO A 16 18.56 -13.98 -15.66
N PRO A 17 19.01 -15.22 -15.38
CA PRO A 17 19.98 -15.88 -16.23
C PRO A 17 19.46 -15.89 -17.67
N LEU A 18 20.29 -15.42 -18.61
CA LEU A 18 19.99 -15.31 -20.04
C LEU A 18 19.13 -16.44 -20.65
N PRO A 19 19.31 -17.74 -20.32
CA PRO A 19 18.44 -18.80 -20.83
C PRO A 19 16.95 -18.67 -20.46
N GLU A 20 16.60 -18.12 -19.30
CA GLU A 20 15.19 -17.89 -18.93
C GLU A 20 14.55 -16.80 -19.81
N LEU A 21 15.30 -15.72 -20.09
CA LEU A 21 14.84 -14.66 -20.99
C LEU A 21 14.71 -15.18 -22.43
N SER A 22 15.62 -16.05 -22.88
CA SER A 22 15.55 -16.68 -24.19
C SER A 22 14.34 -17.61 -24.33
N ASN A 23 13.99 -18.37 -23.29
CA ASN A 23 12.81 -19.24 -23.30
C ASN A 23 11.50 -18.44 -23.29
N LEU A 24 11.44 -17.35 -22.52
CA LEU A 24 10.30 -16.42 -22.53
C LEU A 24 10.15 -15.68 -23.86
N ALA A 25 11.28 -15.35 -24.51
CA ALA A 25 11.29 -14.77 -25.86
C ALA A 25 10.82 -15.77 -26.91
N ALA A 26 11.29 -17.02 -26.84
CA ALA A 26 10.91 -18.10 -27.75
C ALA A 26 9.43 -18.49 -27.62
N GLY A 27 8.86 -18.40 -26.41
CA GLY A 27 7.43 -18.64 -26.15
C GLY A 27 6.50 -17.48 -26.50
N GLY A 28 7.00 -16.35 -27.02
CA GLY A 28 6.18 -15.21 -27.44
C GLY A 28 5.53 -14.40 -26.32
N THR A 29 5.72 -14.78 -25.05
CA THR A 29 5.12 -14.14 -23.87
C THR A 29 5.92 -12.93 -23.36
N LEU A 30 7.19 -12.82 -23.76
CA LEU A 30 8.10 -11.77 -23.29
C LEU A 30 7.55 -10.34 -23.45
N PRO A 31 6.95 -9.91 -24.58
CA PRO A 31 6.39 -8.55 -24.68
C PRO A 31 5.29 -8.28 -23.66
N GLY A 32 4.47 -9.29 -23.36
CA GLY A 32 3.42 -9.20 -22.36
C GLY A 32 3.96 -9.10 -20.93
N ILE A 33 5.00 -9.87 -20.63
CA ILE A 33 5.71 -9.79 -19.35
C ILE A 33 6.35 -8.43 -19.17
N LEU A 34 7.04 -7.90 -20.19
CA LEU A 34 7.68 -6.59 -20.13
C LEU A 34 6.67 -5.46 -19.94
N ARG A 35 5.51 -5.51 -20.60
CA ARG A 35 4.41 -4.55 -20.35
C ARG A 35 3.97 -4.60 -18.89
N GLN A 36 3.75 -5.79 -18.34
CA GLN A 36 3.35 -5.92 -16.94
C GLN A 36 4.45 -5.44 -15.98
N LEU A 37 5.73 -5.74 -16.23
CA LEU A 37 6.82 -5.23 -15.41
C LEU A 37 6.97 -3.70 -15.50
N SER A 38 6.71 -3.10 -16.67
CA SER A 38 6.76 -1.65 -16.83
C SER A 38 5.70 -0.92 -15.98
N SER A 39 4.52 -1.54 -15.76
CA SER A 39 3.46 -0.97 -14.92
C SER A 39 3.86 -0.87 -13.44
N LEU A 40 4.85 -1.66 -13.01
CA LEU A 40 5.36 -1.66 -11.64
C LEU A 40 6.18 -0.40 -11.32
N GLY A 41 6.63 0.34 -12.34
CA GLY A 41 7.38 1.60 -12.16
C GLY A 41 8.63 1.44 -11.30
N GLY A 42 9.33 0.30 -11.40
CA GLY A 42 10.53 -0.01 -10.64
C GLY A 42 10.29 -0.55 -9.21
N CYS A 43 9.08 -0.99 -8.87
CA CYS A 43 8.83 -1.67 -7.60
C CYS A 43 9.73 -2.90 -7.46
N THR A 44 10.49 -2.98 -6.36
CA THR A 44 11.44 -4.07 -6.10
C THR A 44 10.82 -5.30 -5.45
N HIS A 45 9.62 -5.17 -4.90
CA HIS A 45 8.91 -6.25 -4.19
C HIS A 45 7.43 -6.32 -4.64
N PRO A 46 7.13 -6.59 -5.92
CA PRO A 46 5.75 -6.61 -6.38
C PRO A 46 4.92 -7.68 -5.65
N ILE A 47 3.64 -7.37 -5.41
CA ILE A 47 2.67 -8.31 -4.88
C ILE A 47 2.10 -9.10 -6.06
N ARG A 48 2.03 -10.42 -5.89
CA ARG A 48 1.43 -11.34 -6.83
C ARG A 48 -0.02 -11.58 -6.41
N LEU A 49 -0.95 -11.27 -7.30
CA LEU A 49 -2.38 -11.47 -7.09
C LEU A 49 -2.88 -12.59 -8.00
N ASP A 50 -3.55 -13.55 -7.38
CA ASP A 50 -4.30 -14.60 -8.05
C ASP A 50 -5.80 -14.31 -7.90
N GLY A 51 -6.54 -14.50 -8.99
CA GLY A 51 -7.97 -14.20 -9.05
C GLY A 51 -8.41 -13.65 -10.40
N HIS A 52 -9.60 -13.05 -10.41
CA HIS A 52 -10.20 -12.45 -11.59
C HIS A 52 -10.85 -11.11 -11.25
N ARG A 53 -11.02 -10.26 -12.25
CA ARG A 53 -11.74 -8.98 -12.17
C ARG A 53 -12.71 -8.90 -13.33
N THR A 54 -13.96 -8.59 -13.03
CA THR A 54 -15.00 -8.32 -14.03
C THR A 54 -15.45 -6.88 -13.86
N GLU A 55 -15.29 -6.08 -14.90
CA GLU A 55 -15.77 -4.70 -14.97
C GLU A 55 -17.13 -4.71 -15.68
N TYR A 56 -18.10 -4.04 -15.07
CA TYR A 56 -19.45 -3.90 -15.59
C TYR A 56 -19.70 -2.46 -16.00
N ASP A 57 -20.59 -2.30 -16.98
CA ASP A 57 -21.21 -1.02 -17.27
C ASP A 57 -22.08 -0.63 -16.07
N VAL A 58 -22.03 0.61 -15.63
CA VAL A 58 -22.84 1.10 -14.51
C VAL A 58 -23.49 2.41 -14.92
N ASP A 59 -24.83 2.44 -14.91
CA ASP A 59 -25.55 3.68 -15.07
C ASP A 59 -25.30 4.56 -13.83
N THR A 60 -24.66 5.71 -14.02
CA THR A 60 -24.28 6.58 -12.90
C THR A 60 -25.45 7.37 -12.30
N ALA A 61 -26.60 7.43 -12.98
CA ALA A 61 -27.80 8.11 -12.50
C ALA A 61 -28.71 7.14 -11.71
N THR A 62 -28.83 5.89 -12.13
CA THR A 62 -29.70 4.88 -11.49
C THR A 62 -28.95 3.88 -10.61
N GLY A 63 -27.66 3.66 -10.86
CA GLY A 63 -26.85 2.62 -10.21
C GLY A 63 -27.07 1.22 -10.78
N GLU A 64 -27.84 1.07 -11.85
CA GLU A 64 -28.07 -0.24 -12.48
C GLU A 64 -26.78 -0.79 -13.09
N ILE A 65 -26.48 -2.06 -12.77
CA ILE A 65 -25.34 -2.79 -13.30
C ILE A 65 -25.75 -3.41 -14.64
N GLY A 66 -25.12 -2.93 -15.71
CA GLY A 66 -25.32 -3.39 -17.07
C GLY A 66 -24.41 -4.56 -17.45
N ARG A 67 -24.08 -4.61 -18.75
CA ARG A 67 -23.28 -5.70 -19.32
C ARG A 67 -21.83 -5.68 -18.83
N VAL A 68 -21.16 -6.82 -18.93
CA VAL A 68 -19.71 -6.91 -18.73
C VAL A 68 -18.98 -6.11 -19.82
N LEU A 69 -18.07 -5.24 -19.40
CA LEU A 69 -17.18 -4.48 -20.27
C LEU A 69 -15.83 -5.16 -20.44
N HIS A 70 -15.26 -5.66 -19.34
CA HIS A 70 -13.96 -6.31 -19.34
C HIS A 70 -13.89 -7.43 -18.33
N GLN A 71 -13.27 -8.54 -18.72
CA GLN A 71 -12.96 -9.63 -17.81
C GLN A 71 -11.47 -9.92 -17.87
N LEU A 72 -10.83 -9.92 -16.72
CA LEU A 72 -9.43 -10.25 -16.53
C LEU A 72 -9.34 -11.46 -15.62
N ASN A 73 -8.62 -12.49 -16.05
CA ASN A 73 -8.19 -13.58 -15.19
C ASN A 73 -6.67 -13.52 -15.08
N SER A 74 -6.16 -13.52 -13.85
CA SER A 74 -4.72 -13.44 -13.58
C SER A 74 -3.93 -14.61 -14.17
N GLY A 75 -4.52 -15.80 -14.23
CA GLY A 75 -3.89 -16.99 -14.81
C GLY A 75 -3.63 -16.88 -16.31
N ASP A 76 -4.43 -16.07 -17.01
CA ASP A 76 -4.29 -15.83 -18.45
C ASP A 76 -3.25 -14.75 -18.76
N LEU A 77 -2.71 -14.08 -17.73
CA LEU A 77 -1.68 -13.07 -17.92
C LEU A 77 -0.34 -13.71 -18.31
N PRO A 78 0.50 -13.02 -19.09
CA PRO A 78 1.80 -13.54 -19.53
C PRO A 78 2.76 -13.99 -18.41
N ALA A 79 2.59 -13.46 -17.19
CA ALA A 79 3.37 -13.87 -16.02
C ALA A 79 2.68 -14.94 -15.16
N GLY A 80 1.53 -15.47 -15.61
CA GLY A 80 0.65 -16.40 -14.89
C GLY A 80 -0.08 -15.79 -13.69
N GLN A 81 0.18 -14.52 -13.37
CA GLN A 81 -0.35 -13.79 -12.23
C GLN A 81 -0.44 -12.30 -12.55
N LEU A 82 -1.27 -11.58 -11.79
CA LEU A 82 -1.31 -10.12 -11.83
C LEU A 82 -0.27 -9.56 -10.86
N LEU A 83 0.70 -8.81 -11.39
CA LEU A 83 1.72 -8.13 -10.60
C LEU A 83 1.28 -6.70 -10.31
N VAL A 84 1.25 -6.36 -9.02
CA VAL A 84 0.96 -4.98 -8.57
C VAL A 84 2.10 -4.44 -7.70
N ARG A 85 2.19 -3.11 -7.64
CA ARG A 85 3.18 -2.41 -6.82
C ARG A 85 2.91 -2.69 -5.33
N CYS A 86 3.97 -2.85 -4.51
CA CYS A 86 3.79 -3.08 -3.07
C CYS A 86 3.21 -1.89 -2.30
N ASN A 87 3.25 -0.69 -2.89
CA ASN A 87 2.82 0.56 -2.28
C ASN A 87 3.44 0.83 -0.90
N ASN A 88 4.59 0.23 -0.60
CA ASN A 88 5.27 0.45 0.67
C ASN A 88 5.85 1.88 0.71
N ARG A 89 5.42 2.65 1.71
CA ARG A 89 5.86 4.05 1.89
C ARG A 89 7.30 4.19 2.41
N ARG A 90 7.91 3.12 2.94
CA ARG A 90 9.26 3.16 3.52
C ARG A 90 10.32 3.03 2.42
N THR A 91 11.17 4.04 2.29
CA THR A 91 12.29 4.01 1.33
C THR A 91 13.21 2.82 1.55
N THR A 92 13.37 2.37 2.80
CA THR A 92 14.16 1.17 3.17
C THR A 92 13.55 -0.14 2.70
N ARG A 93 12.26 -0.17 2.33
CA ARG A 93 11.58 -1.37 1.82
C ARG A 93 11.40 -1.33 0.30
N CYS A 94 11.02 -0.18 -0.24
CA CYS A 94 10.90 0.01 -1.69
C CYS A 94 11.13 1.48 -2.06
N PRO A 95 12.31 1.83 -2.60
CA PRO A 95 12.61 3.21 -3.01
C PRO A 95 11.63 3.75 -4.05
N ALA A 96 11.25 2.94 -5.05
CA ALA A 96 10.37 3.37 -6.14
C ALA A 96 8.95 3.69 -5.67
N CYS A 97 8.33 2.82 -4.86
CA CYS A 97 7.00 3.07 -4.32
C CYS A 97 6.99 4.23 -3.32
N SER A 98 8.02 4.32 -2.46
CA SER A 98 8.19 5.42 -1.51
C SER A 98 8.32 6.78 -2.20
N GLU A 99 9.04 6.85 -3.33
CA GLU A 99 9.21 8.09 -4.09
C GLU A 99 7.93 8.57 -4.76
N VAL A 100 7.13 7.65 -5.32
CA VAL A 100 5.79 8.00 -5.85
C VAL A 100 4.89 8.51 -4.73
N TYR A 101 4.80 7.78 -3.62
CA TYR A 101 4.04 8.21 -2.45
C TYR A 101 4.47 9.61 -1.96
N ARG A 102 5.77 9.88 -1.90
CA ARG A 102 6.31 11.17 -1.49
C ARG A 102 5.86 12.32 -2.41
N ARG A 103 5.88 12.10 -3.73
CA ARG A 103 5.44 13.10 -4.73
C ARG A 103 3.94 13.34 -4.65
N ASP A 104 3.16 12.27 -4.56
CA ASP A 104 1.69 12.36 -4.47
C ASP A 104 1.27 13.09 -3.19
N THR A 105 1.85 12.70 -2.06
CA THR A 105 1.62 13.34 -0.76
C THR A 105 2.01 14.82 -0.79
N PHE A 106 3.15 15.16 -1.39
CA PHE A 106 3.55 16.56 -1.54
C PHE A 106 2.51 17.37 -2.32
N GLN A 107 1.99 16.82 -3.42
CA GLN A 107 0.99 17.49 -4.25
C GLN A 107 -0.36 17.61 -3.54
N LEU A 108 -0.79 16.57 -2.83
CA LEU A 108 -2.01 16.60 -2.02
C LEU A 108 -1.93 17.69 -0.94
N ILE A 109 -0.84 17.70 -0.17
CA ILE A 109 -0.64 18.70 0.89
C ILE A 109 -0.53 20.11 0.29
N THR A 110 0.25 20.29 -0.78
CA THR A 110 0.46 21.62 -1.37
C THR A 110 -0.83 22.19 -1.96
N ALA A 111 -1.61 21.37 -2.67
CA ALA A 111 -2.92 21.78 -3.18
C ALA A 111 -3.87 22.17 -2.05
N GLY A 112 -3.90 21.40 -0.96
CA GLY A 112 -4.71 21.71 0.22
C GLY A 112 -4.24 22.93 1.05
N LEU A 113 -3.02 23.43 0.82
CA LEU A 113 -2.49 24.60 1.53
C LEU A 113 -2.50 25.90 0.72
N ARG A 114 -2.47 25.79 -0.61
CA ARG A 114 -2.30 26.93 -1.54
C ARG A 114 -3.35 26.99 -2.65
N GLY A 115 -4.17 25.96 -2.81
CA GLY A 115 -4.97 25.75 -4.01
C GLY A 115 -4.18 25.07 -5.14
N GLY A 116 -4.84 24.84 -6.27
CA GLY A 116 -4.33 24.11 -7.44
C GLY A 116 -4.91 22.70 -7.57
N LYS A 117 -4.73 22.07 -8.75
CA LYS A 117 -5.29 20.73 -9.06
C LYS A 117 -6.79 20.59 -8.76
N GLY A 118 -7.57 21.62 -9.11
CA GLY A 118 -9.01 21.67 -8.83
C GLY A 118 -9.38 22.20 -7.45
N THR A 119 -8.40 22.45 -6.57
CA THR A 119 -8.64 23.12 -5.27
C THR A 119 -8.62 24.64 -5.46
N PRO A 120 -9.62 25.39 -4.97
CA PRO A 120 -9.64 26.85 -5.06
C PRO A 120 -8.48 27.53 -4.33
N GLU A 121 -7.99 28.66 -4.86
CA GLU A 121 -6.86 29.41 -4.27
C GLU A 121 -7.19 30.02 -2.90
N HIS A 122 -8.47 30.37 -2.65
CA HIS A 122 -8.90 30.94 -1.37
C HIS A 122 -8.73 29.97 -0.19
N VAL A 123 -8.44 28.68 -0.42
CA VAL A 123 -8.04 27.74 0.64
C VAL A 123 -6.82 28.29 1.42
N ALA A 124 -5.94 29.05 0.77
CA ALA A 124 -4.76 29.65 1.40
C ALA A 124 -5.08 30.67 2.52
N THR A 125 -6.31 31.21 2.56
CA THR A 125 -6.74 32.20 3.57
C THR A 125 -7.23 31.56 4.87
N HIS A 126 -7.55 30.26 4.85
CA HIS A 126 -8.08 29.58 6.02
C HIS A 126 -7.00 29.29 7.08
N PRO A 127 -7.35 29.29 8.38
CA PRO A 127 -6.48 28.79 9.43
C PRO A 127 -6.04 27.35 9.17
N ARG A 128 -4.77 27.04 9.45
CA ARG A 128 -4.18 25.71 9.22
C ARG A 128 -3.80 25.07 10.54
N VAL A 129 -4.27 23.86 10.77
CA VAL A 129 -3.99 23.07 11.97
C VAL A 129 -3.36 21.75 11.59
N PHE A 130 -2.29 21.38 12.29
CA PHE A 130 -1.73 20.03 12.25
C PHE A 130 -2.20 19.29 13.50
N ALA A 131 -3.42 18.76 13.44
CA ALA A 131 -4.04 18.08 14.56
C ALA A 131 -3.66 16.59 14.58
N THR A 132 -3.33 16.07 15.76
CA THR A 132 -3.22 14.63 16.01
C THR A 132 -4.48 14.18 16.72
N PHE A 133 -5.31 13.40 16.03
CA PHE A 133 -6.45 12.75 16.65
C PHE A 133 -5.98 11.42 17.22
N THR A 134 -6.05 11.28 18.54
CA THR A 134 -5.95 9.98 19.19
C THR A 134 -7.38 9.51 19.34
N ALA A 135 -7.70 8.32 18.82
CA ALA A 135 -9.00 7.73 19.09
C ALA A 135 -9.24 7.72 20.61
N PRO A 136 -10.48 7.95 21.08
CA PRO A 136 -10.79 7.65 22.47
C PRO A 136 -10.35 6.20 22.74
N GLY A 137 -9.67 5.97 23.86
CA GLY A 137 -9.34 4.61 24.25
C GLY A 137 -10.63 3.86 24.54
N PHE A 138 -10.76 2.64 24.04
CA PHE A 138 -11.89 1.75 24.33
C PHE A 138 -11.83 1.16 25.76
N GLY A 139 -11.21 1.86 26.71
CA GLY A 139 -10.92 1.32 28.05
C GLY A 139 -9.70 0.38 28.08
N PRO A 140 -9.39 -0.19 29.25
CA PRO A 140 -8.21 -1.01 29.43
C PRO A 140 -8.43 -2.45 28.91
N VAL A 141 -7.49 -2.94 28.10
CA VAL A 141 -7.50 -4.30 27.56
C VAL A 141 -6.46 -5.19 28.25
N HIS A 142 -6.69 -6.49 28.20
CA HIS A 142 -5.68 -7.50 28.51
C HIS A 142 -4.49 -7.35 27.56
N ASN A 143 -3.29 -7.31 28.12
CA ASN A 143 -2.06 -7.21 27.37
C ASN A 143 -0.94 -8.05 27.97
N ARG A 144 -0.02 -8.49 27.11
CA ARG A 144 1.23 -9.13 27.52
C ARG A 144 2.26 -8.04 27.76
N ARG A 145 2.63 -7.86 29.02
CA ARG A 145 3.61 -6.84 29.41
C ARG A 145 5.03 -7.35 29.22
N THR A 146 5.84 -6.59 28.51
CA THR A 146 7.25 -6.89 28.27
C THR A 146 8.18 -6.51 29.42
N ASP A 147 7.67 -5.79 30.43
CA ASP A 147 8.41 -5.34 31.61
C ASP A 147 8.33 -6.31 32.81
N GLY A 148 7.82 -7.52 32.59
CA GLY A 148 7.75 -8.59 33.59
C GLY A 148 6.64 -8.44 34.65
N ARG A 149 5.87 -7.36 34.61
CA ARG A 149 4.72 -7.18 35.52
C ARG A 149 3.50 -7.96 35.03
N PRO A 150 2.61 -8.45 35.92
CA PRO A 150 1.35 -9.03 35.50
C PRO A 150 0.48 -7.99 34.77
N CYS A 151 -0.47 -8.48 33.98
CA CYS A 151 -1.52 -7.67 33.40
C CYS A 151 -2.35 -7.01 34.53
N ARG A 152 -3.14 -6.00 34.18
CA ARG A 152 -4.00 -5.29 35.15
C ARG A 152 -5.07 -6.19 35.77
N CYS A 153 -5.42 -7.33 35.15
CA CYS A 153 -6.25 -8.37 35.76
C CYS A 153 -5.53 -9.21 36.84
N GLY A 154 -4.22 -9.02 37.02
CA GLY A 154 -3.39 -9.79 37.96
C GLY A 154 -2.73 -11.03 37.36
N ILE A 155 -3.11 -11.46 36.16
CA ILE A 155 -2.55 -12.64 35.48
C ILE A 155 -1.38 -12.25 34.57
N ARG A 156 -0.39 -13.13 34.43
CA ARG A 156 0.63 -13.04 33.37
C ARG A 156 0.15 -13.85 32.16
N HIS A 157 -0.26 -13.15 31.11
CA HIS A 157 -0.67 -13.77 29.86
C HIS A 157 0.56 -14.25 29.06
N ASP A 158 0.44 -15.45 28.48
CA ASP A 158 1.38 -15.93 27.46
C ASP A 158 1.08 -15.27 26.09
N GLN A 159 1.89 -15.53 25.07
CA GLN A 159 1.70 -15.00 23.72
C GLN A 159 0.40 -15.48 23.06
N ASP A 160 -0.03 -16.70 23.37
CA ASP A 160 -1.17 -17.36 22.73
C ASP A 160 -2.44 -17.33 23.61
N ASP A 161 -2.45 -16.50 24.66
CA ASP A 161 -3.60 -16.37 25.56
C ASP A 161 -4.76 -15.64 24.87
N GLU A 162 -5.92 -16.30 24.79
CA GLU A 162 -7.13 -15.80 24.13
C GLU A 162 -7.67 -14.49 24.74
N ALA A 163 -7.32 -14.19 25.99
CA ALA A 163 -7.70 -12.93 26.61
C ALA A 163 -6.94 -11.74 26.00
N LEU A 164 -5.80 -11.92 25.32
CA LEU A 164 -5.03 -10.79 24.80
C LEU A 164 -5.82 -9.94 23.80
N GLY A 165 -5.87 -8.63 24.08
CA GLY A 165 -6.60 -7.66 23.27
C GLY A 165 -8.09 -7.57 23.58
N THR A 166 -8.61 -8.42 24.48
CA THR A 166 -10.00 -8.31 24.95
C THR A 166 -10.12 -7.31 26.10
N PRO A 167 -11.33 -6.79 26.37
CA PRO A 167 -11.57 -5.86 27.47
C PRO A 167 -11.25 -6.49 28.82
N LEU A 168 -10.64 -5.74 29.75
CA LEU A 168 -10.56 -6.17 31.15
C LEU A 168 -11.94 -6.23 31.82
N ASP A 169 -12.83 -5.34 31.37
CA ASP A 169 -14.21 -5.23 31.81
C ASP A 169 -15.06 -5.00 30.55
N PRO A 170 -15.75 -6.05 30.06
CA PRO A 170 -16.60 -5.97 28.87
C PRO A 170 -17.75 -4.98 29.01
N ASP A 171 -18.24 -4.73 30.23
CA ASP A 171 -19.40 -3.86 30.47
C ASP A 171 -19.05 -2.37 30.38
N THR A 172 -17.76 -2.03 30.42
CA THR A 172 -17.25 -0.65 30.28
C THR A 172 -16.47 -0.41 28.98
N TYR A 173 -16.48 -1.40 28.08
CA TYR A 173 -15.85 -1.34 26.77
C TYR A 173 -16.85 -0.85 25.71
N ASP A 174 -16.64 0.37 25.23
CA ASP A 174 -17.44 1.02 24.16
C ASP A 174 -16.91 0.65 22.77
#